data_AF-A0A7S2IK59-F1
#
_entry.id   AF-A0A7S2IK59-F1
#
_cell.length_a   1.000
_cell.length_b   1.000
_cell.length_c   1.000
_cell.angle_alpha   90.00
_cell.angle_beta   90.00
_cell.angle_gamma   90.00
#
_symmetry.space_group_name_H-M   'P 1'
#
loop_
_entity.id
_entity.type
_entity.pdbx_description
1 polymer ?
#
loop_
_entity_poly.entity_id
_entity_poly.type
_entity_poly.pdbx_seq_one_letter_code
_entity_poly.pdbx_strand_id
1 'polypeptide(L)'
;VDELKHGGDTASELKGVNFGVDVLKQAGFSADELAEVGFSVMELREGGFLSKQVIASSFTPEDLRNGGFSAQDLKEGGLSAKELKEAGFSITELKALFPAWKLRTVGAQ
;
A
#
# COMPACT_ATOMS: atom_id res chain seq x y z
N VAL A 1 -0.02 -26.69 -8.33
CA VAL A 1 0.21 -25.22 -8.31
C VAL A 1 1.18 -24.79 -7.21
N ASP A 2 1.87 -25.74 -6.55
CA ASP A 2 2.81 -25.49 -5.46
C ASP A 2 4.30 -25.63 -5.86
N GLU A 3 4.61 -25.70 -7.16
CA GLU A 3 5.98 -26.05 -7.62
C GLU A 3 6.76 -24.89 -8.25
N LEU A 4 6.26 -23.66 -8.21
CA LEU A 4 6.97 -22.48 -8.73
C LEU A 4 7.76 -21.69 -7.67
N LYS A 5 8.15 -22.33 -6.55
CA LYS A 5 9.03 -21.71 -5.52
C LYS A 5 10.48 -22.22 -5.54
N HIS A 6 10.86 -23.09 -6.47
CA HIS A 6 12.20 -23.71 -6.52
C HIS A 6 13.15 -23.14 -7.60
N GLY A 7 12.81 -22.02 -8.24
CA GLY A 7 13.76 -21.27 -9.08
C GLY A 7 14.18 -20.01 -8.35
N GLY A 8 15.49 -19.81 -8.15
CA GLY A 8 16.10 -18.66 -7.48
C GLY A 8 15.85 -17.27 -8.09
N ASP A 9 14.84 -17.09 -8.94
CA ASP A 9 14.33 -15.81 -9.41
C ASP A 9 13.53 -15.14 -8.29
N THR A 10 14.24 -14.75 -7.23
CA THR A 10 13.68 -13.96 -6.14
C THR A 10 13.20 -12.62 -6.73
N ALA A 11 12.14 -12.00 -6.21
CA ALA A 11 11.65 -10.71 -6.72
C ALA A 11 12.76 -9.63 -6.84
N SER A 12 13.86 -9.79 -6.08
CA SER A 12 15.10 -8.99 -6.16
C SER A 12 15.82 -9.09 -7.52
N GLU A 13 15.87 -10.27 -8.15
CA GLU A 13 16.48 -10.46 -9.48
C GLU A 13 15.58 -9.85 -10.56
N LEU A 14 14.26 -10.03 -10.42
CA LEU A 14 13.26 -9.45 -11.33
C LEU A 14 13.27 -7.91 -11.32
N LYS A 15 13.57 -7.29 -10.17
CA LYS A 15 13.79 -5.84 -10.04
C LYS A 15 14.95 -5.35 -10.92
N GLY A 16 16.00 -6.14 -11.08
CA GLY A 16 17.18 -5.80 -11.89
C GLY A 16 16.91 -5.78 -13.40
N VAL A 17 15.88 -6.51 -13.85
CA VAL A 17 15.50 -6.63 -15.28
C VAL A 17 14.35 -5.70 -15.68
N ASN A 18 13.88 -4.82 -14.78
CA ASN A 18 12.70 -3.98 -14.99
C ASN A 18 11.42 -4.81 -15.25
N PHE A 19 11.33 -6.02 -14.70
CA PHE A 19 10.06 -6.73 -14.70
C PHE A 19 9.07 -5.94 -13.85
N GLY A 20 8.09 -5.35 -14.50
CA GLY A 20 7.04 -4.58 -13.84
C GLY A 20 6.34 -5.42 -12.78
N VAL A 21 5.91 -4.76 -11.71
CA VAL A 21 5.28 -5.40 -10.55
C VAL A 21 4.01 -6.21 -10.91
N ASP A 22 3.43 -5.98 -12.08
CA ASP A 22 2.37 -6.82 -12.67
C ASP A 22 2.78 -8.30 -12.82
N VAL A 23 4.01 -8.58 -13.25
CA VAL A 23 4.50 -9.96 -13.42
C VAL A 23 4.69 -10.63 -12.07
N LEU A 24 5.17 -9.89 -11.06
CA LEU A 24 5.31 -10.38 -9.69
C LEU A 24 3.94 -10.73 -9.10
N LYS A 25 2.95 -9.89 -9.34
CA LYS A 25 1.56 -10.16 -8.95
C LYS A 25 1.01 -11.41 -9.65
N GLN A 26 1.27 -11.58 -10.95
CA GLN A 26 0.87 -12.80 -11.69
C GLN A 26 1.60 -14.05 -11.20
N ALA A 27 2.86 -13.91 -10.77
CA ALA A 27 3.64 -14.98 -10.16
C ALA A 27 3.17 -15.34 -8.73
N GLY A 28 2.25 -14.55 -8.16
CA GLY A 28 1.64 -14.81 -6.85
C GLY A 28 2.36 -14.15 -5.68
N PHE A 29 3.28 -13.21 -5.93
CA PHE A 29 3.92 -12.43 -4.87
C PHE A 29 2.93 -11.45 -4.25
N SER A 30 3.00 -11.33 -2.92
CA SER A 30 2.21 -10.36 -2.17
C SER A 30 2.95 -9.02 -2.04
N ALA A 31 2.20 -7.94 -1.79
CA ALA A 31 2.78 -6.62 -1.57
C ALA A 31 3.79 -6.59 -0.41
N ASP A 32 3.65 -7.49 0.58
CA ASP A 32 4.56 -7.64 1.71
C ASP A 32 5.91 -8.26 1.30
N GLU A 33 5.89 -9.35 0.53
CA GLU A 33 7.12 -9.96 -0.03
C GLU A 33 7.89 -8.95 -0.90
N LEU A 34 7.15 -8.13 -1.66
CA LEU A 34 7.74 -7.07 -2.47
C LEU A 34 8.31 -5.94 -1.59
N ALA A 35 7.66 -5.60 -0.48
CA ALA A 35 8.18 -4.67 0.51
C ALA A 35 9.51 -5.15 1.10
N GLU A 36 9.58 -6.42 1.48
CA GLU A 36 10.78 -7.05 2.05
C GLU A 36 11.95 -7.03 1.07
N VAL A 37 11.66 -7.14 -0.22
CA VAL A 37 12.62 -7.07 -1.32
C VAL A 37 13.04 -5.60 -1.61
N GLY A 38 12.36 -4.63 -1.01
CA GLY A 38 12.65 -3.20 -1.13
C GLY A 38 11.97 -2.55 -2.33
N PHE A 39 10.82 -3.05 -2.77
CA PHE A 39 9.94 -2.32 -3.68
C PHE A 39 9.26 -1.16 -2.95
N SER A 40 9.18 -0.03 -3.63
CA SER A 40 8.46 1.14 -3.11
C SER A 40 6.97 1.01 -3.38
N VAL A 41 6.16 1.69 -2.57
CA VAL A 41 4.70 1.72 -2.74
C VAL A 41 4.27 2.23 -4.13
N MET A 42 5.05 3.14 -4.72
CA MET A 42 4.82 3.61 -6.09
C MET A 42 4.93 2.48 -7.13
N GLU A 43 5.95 1.61 -7.00
CA GLU A 43 6.14 0.46 -7.88
C GLU A 43 5.00 -0.55 -7.72
N LEU A 44 4.55 -0.79 -6.47
CA LEU A 44 3.39 -1.62 -6.18
C LEU A 44 2.12 -1.09 -6.86
N ARG A 45 1.91 0.22 -6.77
CA ARG A 45 0.79 0.89 -7.42
C ARG A 45 0.86 0.75 -8.94
N GLU A 46 2.04 0.92 -9.55
CA GLU A 46 2.23 0.74 -10.99
C GLU A 46 1.99 -0.72 -11.43
N GLY A 47 2.30 -1.70 -10.59
CA GLY A 47 1.93 -3.10 -10.82
C GLY A 47 0.46 -3.43 -10.54
N GLY A 48 -0.38 -2.43 -10.28
CA GLY A 48 -1.80 -2.62 -10.05
C GLY A 48 -2.13 -3.25 -8.70
N PHE A 49 -1.28 -3.08 -7.69
CA PHE A 49 -1.66 -3.35 -6.31
C PHE A 49 -2.55 -2.22 -5.79
N LEU A 50 -3.64 -2.62 -5.15
CA LEU A 50 -4.57 -1.69 -4.49
C LEU A 50 -3.99 -1.30 -3.13
N SER A 51 -4.32 -0.09 -2.69
CA SER A 51 -4.04 0.42 -1.34
C SER A 51 -4.35 -0.63 -0.28
N LYS A 52 -5.48 -1.35 -0.35
CA LYS A 52 -5.84 -2.42 0.59
C LYS A 52 -4.77 -3.50 0.75
N GLN A 53 -4.17 -3.94 -0.36
CA GLN A 53 -3.14 -4.98 -0.33
C GLN A 53 -1.82 -4.44 0.22
N VAL A 54 -1.49 -3.20 -0.12
CA VAL A 54 -0.28 -2.53 0.38
C VAL A 54 -0.42 -2.16 1.87
N ILE A 55 -1.62 -1.77 2.33
CA ILE A 55 -1.95 -1.54 3.75
C ILE A 55 -1.89 -2.85 4.56
N ALA A 56 -2.28 -3.97 3.96
CA ALA A 56 -2.15 -5.27 4.60
C ALA A 56 -0.70 -5.75 4.72
N SER A 57 0.24 -5.04 4.08
CA SER A 57 1.67 -5.31 4.13
C SER A 57 2.35 -4.44 5.21
N SER A 58 3.64 -4.64 5.42
CA SER A 58 4.45 -3.90 6.40
C SER A 58 4.68 -2.39 6.10
N PHE A 59 3.84 -1.76 5.26
CA PHE A 59 3.96 -0.34 4.92
C PHE A 59 3.16 0.55 5.85
N THR A 60 3.72 1.71 6.17
CA THR A 60 3.00 2.73 6.92
C THR A 60 2.10 3.54 6.00
N PRO A 61 1.02 4.16 6.52
CA PRO A 61 0.17 5.03 5.70
C PRO A 61 0.92 6.28 5.19
N GLU A 62 2.05 6.65 5.82
CA GLU A 62 3.01 7.64 5.29
C GLU A 62 3.70 7.14 4.01
N ASP A 63 4.19 5.90 3.99
CA ASP A 63 4.78 5.29 2.78
C ASP A 63 3.77 5.23 1.64
N LEU A 64 2.52 4.90 1.96
CA LEU A 64 1.44 4.86 0.98
C LEU A 64 1.16 6.24 0.37
N ARG A 65 1.12 7.27 1.20
CA ARG A 65 1.02 8.66 0.73
C ARG A 65 2.21 9.02 -0.17
N ASN A 66 3.42 8.63 0.22
CA ASN A 66 4.63 8.87 -0.56
C ASN A 66 4.62 8.12 -1.90
N GLY A 67 3.98 6.94 -1.94
CA GLY A 67 3.72 6.17 -3.15
C GLY A 67 2.60 6.74 -4.04
N GLY A 68 2.00 7.88 -3.68
CA GLY A 68 0.99 8.57 -4.47
C GLY A 68 -0.44 8.08 -4.24
N PHE A 69 -0.72 7.37 -3.15
CA PHE A 69 -2.08 7.05 -2.76
C PHE A 69 -2.77 8.27 -2.13
N SER A 70 -4.01 8.52 -2.54
CA SER A 70 -4.83 9.57 -1.93
C SER A 70 -5.52 9.05 -0.67
N ALA A 71 -5.93 9.95 0.22
CA ALA A 71 -6.69 9.57 1.41
C ALA A 71 -7.97 8.77 1.09
N GLN A 72 -8.55 8.96 -0.09
CA GLN A 72 -9.68 8.16 -0.56
C GLN A 72 -9.28 6.71 -0.82
N ASP A 73 -8.23 6.46 -1.61
CA ASP A 73 -7.73 5.12 -1.88
C ASP A 73 -7.40 4.38 -0.58
N LEU A 74 -6.77 5.08 0.35
CA LEU A 74 -6.40 4.54 1.65
C LEU A 74 -7.60 4.21 2.53
N LYS A 75 -8.64 5.06 2.51
CA LYS A 75 -9.93 4.76 3.13
C LYS A 75 -10.59 3.53 2.50
N GLU A 76 -10.59 3.42 1.17
CA GLU A 76 -11.10 2.23 0.48
C GLU A 76 -10.27 0.98 0.80
N GLY A 77 -8.99 1.20 1.08
CA GLY A 77 -8.05 0.22 1.60
C GLY A 77 -8.34 -0.25 3.04
N GLY A 78 -9.24 0.43 3.76
CA GLY A 78 -9.61 0.10 5.13
C GLY A 78 -8.92 0.92 6.20
N LEU A 79 -8.08 1.90 5.84
CA LEU A 79 -7.46 2.79 6.83
C LEU A 79 -8.51 3.69 7.48
N SER A 80 -8.32 3.89 8.78
CA SER A 80 -9.12 4.82 9.55
C SER A 80 -8.64 6.26 9.39
N ALA A 81 -9.52 7.21 9.62
CA ALA A 81 -9.15 8.63 9.61
C ALA A 81 -8.03 8.99 10.59
N LYS A 82 -7.87 8.22 11.68
CA LYS A 82 -6.72 8.38 12.59
C LYS A 82 -5.42 8.03 11.88
N GLU A 83 -5.34 6.87 11.24
CA GLU A 83 -4.14 6.40 10.54
C GLU A 83 -3.79 7.31 9.36
N LEU A 84 -4.81 7.81 8.65
CA LEU A 84 -4.59 8.82 7.61
C LEU A 84 -4.08 10.16 8.17
N LYS A 85 -4.55 10.57 9.35
CA LYS A 85 -4.00 11.76 10.02
C LYS A 85 -2.54 11.52 10.41
N GLU A 86 -2.22 10.33 10.91
CA GLU A 86 -0.84 9.91 11.22
C GLU A 86 0.02 9.87 9.95
N ALA A 87 -0.56 9.53 8.79
CA ALA A 87 0.09 9.63 7.50
C ALA A 87 0.36 11.05 6.99
N GLY A 88 -0.07 12.07 7.74
CA GLY A 88 0.10 13.47 7.37
C GLY A 88 -1.02 14.03 6.49
N PHE A 89 -2.16 13.35 6.36
CA PHE A 89 -3.34 13.97 5.73
C PHE A 89 -4.01 14.97 6.66
N SER A 90 -4.44 16.08 6.09
CA SER A 90 -5.12 17.12 6.85
C SER A 90 -6.52 16.70 7.27
N ILE A 91 -6.97 17.17 8.44
CA ILE A 91 -8.35 16.92 8.90
C ILE A 91 -9.38 17.43 7.89
N THR A 92 -9.05 18.43 7.08
CA THR A 92 -9.91 18.93 6.00
C THR A 92 -10.11 17.90 4.89
N GLU A 93 -9.05 17.26 4.38
CA GLU A 93 -9.17 16.11 3.45
C GLU A 93 -9.96 14.97 4.08
N LEU A 94 -9.70 14.67 5.36
CA LEU A 94 -10.42 13.60 6.05
C LEU A 94 -11.90 13.92 6.25
N LYS A 95 -12.26 15.19 6.49
CA LYS A 95 -13.66 15.66 6.58
C LYS A 95 -14.41 15.53 5.25
N ALA A 96 -13.72 15.64 4.12
CA ALA A 96 -14.33 15.40 2.82
C ALA A 96 -14.64 13.92 2.60
N LEU A 97 -13.84 13.01 3.20
CA LEU A 97 -13.94 11.57 2.96
C LEU A 97 -14.72 10.83 4.05
N PHE A 98 -14.62 11.25 5.30
CA PHE A 98 -15.26 10.64 6.46
C PHE A 98 -16.32 11.57 7.03
N PRO A 99 -17.45 11.01 7.50
CA PRO A 99 -18.47 11.82 8.12
C PRO A 99 -17.96 12.43 9.43
N ALA A 100 -18.41 13.64 9.75
CA ALA A 100 -17.92 14.42 10.91
C ALA A 100 -17.97 13.66 12.25
N TRP A 101 -18.94 12.76 12.43
CA TRP A 101 -19.04 11.94 13.64
C TRP A 101 -17.90 10.93 13.79
N LYS A 102 -17.32 10.44 12.69
CA LYS A 102 -16.16 9.53 12.67
C LYS A 102 -14.85 10.26 12.98
N LEU A 103 -14.79 11.56 12.69
CA LEU A 103 -13.61 12.40 12.92
C LEU A 103 -13.57 13.01 14.31
N ARG A 104 -14.72 13.14 14.98
CA ARG A 104 -14.79 13.57 16.38
C ARG A 104 -13.98 12.67 17.31
N THR A 105 -13.87 11.37 17.02
CA THR A 105 -13.06 10.44 17.81
C THR A 105 -11.56 10.55 17.52
N VAL A 106 -11.17 11.15 16.40
CA VAL A 106 -9.76 11.31 15.99
C VAL A 106 -9.13 12.59 16.56
N GLY A 107 -9.97 13.60 16.87
CA GLY A 107 -9.55 14.87 17.49
C GLY A 107 -9.75 14.93 19.00
N ALA A 108 -10.35 13.92 19.63
CA ALA A 108 -10.51 13.83 21.07
C ALA A 108 -9.37 13.00 21.67
N GLN A 109 -8.16 13.57 21.70
CA GLN A 109 -7.06 13.09 22.53
C GLN A 109 -6.30 14.29 23.08
#